data_AF-A0A318KUD8-F1
#
_entry.id   AF-A0A318KUD8-F1
#
_cell.length_a   1.000
_cell.length_b   1.000
_cell.length_c   1.000
_cell.angle_alpha   90.00
_cell.angle_beta   90.00
_cell.angle_gamma   90.00
#
_symmetry.space_group_name_H-M   'P 1'
#
loop_
_entity.id
_entity.type
_entity.pdbx_description
1 polymer ?
#
loop_
_entity_poly.entity_id
_entity_poly.type
_entity_poly.pdbx_seq_one_letter_code
_entity_poly.pdbx_strand_id
1 'polypeptide(L)'
;MSAAYGVVPEALPDAVPWVAFLPAADVDEFLTEFVAVAQKAVALGNLSPLTSLLTQWRNTAEIHADPVLLALVTREPEGDFGPVPIRDLDECDR
;
A
#
# COMPACT_ATOMS: atom_id res chain seq x y z
N MET A 1 18.19 15.77 0.24
CA MET A 1 17.49 15.07 1.34
C MET A 1 16.92 16.14 2.26
N SER A 2 15.61 16.38 2.18
CA SER A 2 14.94 17.50 2.88
C SER A 2 14.79 17.18 4.36
N ALA A 3 15.05 18.16 5.22
CA ALA A 3 15.05 18.06 6.68
C ALA A 3 13.69 17.66 7.32
N ALA A 4 12.62 17.57 6.52
CA ALA A 4 11.31 17.10 6.98
C ALA A 4 11.24 15.57 7.21
N TYR A 5 12.19 14.79 6.67
CA TYR A 5 12.21 13.33 6.83
C TYR A 5 12.74 12.86 8.20
N GLY A 6 13.31 13.75 9.02
CA GLY A 6 13.99 13.36 10.27
C GLY A 6 13.06 13.10 11.46
N VAL A 7 11.84 13.67 11.47
CA VAL A 7 10.93 13.61 12.65
C VAL A 7 9.84 12.56 12.48
N VAL A 8 9.43 12.27 11.24
CA VAL A 8 8.31 11.38 10.93
C VAL A 8 8.62 9.89 11.20
N PRO A 9 9.83 9.35 10.90
CA PRO A 9 10.12 7.93 11.13
C PRO A 9 10.14 7.56 12.62
N GLU A 10 10.57 8.47 13.48
CA GLU A 10 10.78 8.18 14.91
C GLU A 10 9.46 8.11 15.70
N ALA A 11 8.42 8.83 15.26
CA ALA A 11 7.09 8.82 15.88
C ALA A 11 6.12 7.78 15.26
N LEU A 12 6.49 7.17 14.13
CA LEU A 12 5.62 6.26 13.38
C LEU A 12 5.23 4.99 14.15
N PRO A 13 6.12 4.31 14.90
CA PRO A 13 5.77 3.09 15.62
C PRO A 13 4.64 3.28 16.65
N ASP A 14 4.56 4.46 17.28
CA ASP A 14 3.53 4.76 18.28
C ASP A 14 2.16 5.04 17.65
N ALA A 15 2.15 5.70 16.48
CA ALA A 15 0.91 6.05 15.78
C ALA A 15 0.43 4.94 14.82
N VAL A 16 1.37 4.13 14.32
CA VAL A 16 1.17 3.16 13.24
C VAL A 16 1.96 1.87 13.56
N PRO A 17 1.53 1.07 14.55
CA PRO A 17 2.35 -0.03 15.09
C PRO A 17 2.71 -1.11 14.08
N TRP A 18 1.91 -1.29 13.02
CA TRP A 18 2.16 -2.31 12.00
C TRP A 18 3.38 -2.00 11.12
N VAL A 19 3.90 -0.77 11.10
CA VAL A 19 5.11 -0.41 10.33
C VAL A 19 6.32 -1.23 10.77
N ALA A 20 6.36 -1.68 12.03
CA ALA A 20 7.45 -2.50 12.54
C ALA A 20 7.62 -3.85 11.81
N PHE A 21 6.63 -4.30 11.03
CA PHE A 21 6.70 -5.52 10.24
C PHE A 21 7.16 -5.29 8.80
N LEU A 22 7.32 -4.03 8.36
CA LEU A 22 7.80 -3.75 7.01
C LEU A 22 9.33 -3.89 6.91
N PRO A 23 9.84 -4.39 5.77
CA PRO A 23 11.24 -4.23 5.39
C PRO A 23 11.65 -2.75 5.38
N ALA A 24 12.92 -2.45 5.63
CA ALA A 24 13.40 -1.06 5.68
C ALA A 24 13.16 -0.28 4.37
N ALA A 25 13.35 -0.93 3.22
CA ALA A 25 13.08 -0.32 1.92
C ALA A 25 11.60 0.07 1.74
N ASP A 26 10.71 -0.78 2.24
CA ASP A 26 9.27 -0.59 2.17
C ASP A 26 8.79 0.53 3.11
N VAL A 27 9.48 0.75 4.23
CA VAL A 27 9.23 1.91 5.10
C VAL A 27 9.57 3.23 4.38
N ASP A 28 10.69 3.27 3.66
CA ASP A 28 11.10 4.46 2.88
C ASP A 28 10.12 4.73 1.72
N GLU A 29 9.63 3.67 1.07
CA GLU A 29 8.62 3.77 0.02
C GLU A 29 7.29 4.28 0.59
N PHE A 30 6.81 3.68 1.68
CA PHE A 30 5.60 4.10 2.38
C PHE A 30 5.63 5.59 2.74
N LEU A 31 6.73 6.06 3.35
CA LEU A 31 6.87 7.45 3.76
C LEU A 31 6.87 8.41 2.56
N THR A 32 7.49 8.01 1.46
CA THR A 32 7.51 8.78 0.22
C THR A 32 6.11 8.91 -0.38
N GLU A 33 5.37 7.81 -0.46
CA GLU A 33 3.98 7.81 -0.95
C GLU A 33 3.04 8.56 -0.01
N PHE A 34 3.18 8.37 1.30
CA PHE A 34 2.35 9.00 2.32
C PHE A 34 2.36 10.52 2.20
N VAL A 35 3.56 11.12 2.12
CA VAL A 35 3.69 12.58 1.96
C VAL A 35 3.05 13.05 0.65
N ALA A 36 3.30 12.34 -0.45
CA ALA A 36 2.77 12.72 -1.75
C ALA A 36 1.23 12.63 -1.82
N VAL A 37 0.64 11.57 -1.26
CA VAL A 37 -0.81 11.37 -1.22
C VAL A 37 -1.47 12.33 -0.25
N ALA A 38 -0.89 12.55 0.94
CA ALA A 38 -1.42 13.49 1.93
C ALA A 38 -1.51 14.91 1.36
N GLN A 39 -0.47 15.39 0.67
CA GLN A 39 -0.46 16.71 0.03
C GLN A 39 -1.59 16.84 -1.02
N LYS A 40 -1.74 15.85 -1.89
CA LYS A 40 -2.80 15.82 -2.91
C LYS A 40 -4.19 15.75 -2.29
N ALA A 41 -4.37 14.91 -1.27
CA ALA A 41 -5.61 14.72 -0.54
C ALA A 41 -6.08 16.01 0.15
N VAL A 42 -5.16 16.72 0.82
CA VAL A 42 -5.43 18.02 1.44
C VAL A 42 -5.78 19.07 0.39
N ALA A 43 -5.04 19.14 -0.73
CA ALA A 43 -5.32 20.08 -1.82
C ALA A 43 -6.71 19.88 -2.44
N LEU A 44 -7.19 18.62 -2.48
CA LEU A 44 -8.51 18.26 -2.98
C LEU A 44 -9.60 18.30 -1.90
N GLY A 45 -9.26 18.58 -0.63
CA GLY A 45 -10.19 18.52 0.49
C GLY A 45 -10.80 17.12 0.72
N ASN A 46 -10.11 16.07 0.28
CA ASN A 46 -10.59 14.69 0.31
C ASN A 46 -9.50 13.74 0.81
N LEU A 47 -9.68 13.18 2.00
CA LEU A 47 -8.74 12.26 2.63
C LEU A 47 -8.93 10.78 2.26
N SER A 48 -9.95 10.44 1.46
CA SER A 48 -10.19 9.05 1.03
C SER A 48 -8.95 8.37 0.43
N PRO A 49 -8.16 9.04 -0.44
CA PRO A 49 -6.93 8.43 -0.98
C PRO A 49 -5.89 8.08 0.09
N LEU A 50 -5.81 8.88 1.16
CA LEU A 50 -4.88 8.63 2.26
C LEU A 50 -5.31 7.43 3.11
N THR A 51 -6.62 7.27 3.35
CA THR A 51 -7.17 6.09 4.03
C THR A 51 -6.92 4.80 3.23
N SER A 52 -7.10 4.85 1.90
CA SER A 52 -6.79 3.72 1.03
C SER A 52 -5.31 3.36 1.07
N LEU A 53 -4.42 4.36 1.01
CA LEU A 53 -2.98 4.17 1.12
C LEU A 53 -2.60 3.46 2.43
N LEU A 54 -3.07 3.98 3.57
CA LEU A 54 -2.79 3.37 4.88
C LEU A 54 -3.29 1.93 4.98
N THR A 55 -4.43 1.62 4.36
CA THR A 55 -4.98 0.25 4.34
C THR A 55 -4.11 -0.68 3.50
N GLN A 56 -3.64 -0.23 2.35
CA GLN A 56 -2.76 -1.01 1.48
C GLN A 56 -1.44 -1.34 2.18
N TRP A 57 -0.78 -0.33 2.77
CA TRP A 57 0.47 -0.54 3.48
C TRP A 57 0.32 -1.40 4.74
N ARG A 58 -0.82 -1.32 5.44
CA ARG A 58 -1.14 -2.25 6.51
C ARG A 58 -1.25 -3.69 6.01
N ASN A 59 -1.89 -3.92 4.87
CA ASN A 59 -1.98 -5.28 4.30
C ASN A 59 -0.60 -5.81 3.90
N THR A 60 0.28 -4.96 3.36
CA THR A 60 1.68 -5.32 3.09
C THR A 60 2.40 -5.73 4.37
N ALA A 61 2.25 -4.96 5.44
CA ALA A 61 2.81 -5.30 6.75
C ALA A 61 2.27 -6.63 7.31
N GLU A 62 0.98 -6.92 7.12
CA GLU A 62 0.37 -8.20 7.52
C GLU A 62 0.97 -9.39 6.74
N ILE A 63 1.28 -9.22 5.45
CA ILE A 63 1.99 -10.23 4.64
C ILE A 63 3.40 -10.47 5.19
N HIS A 64 4.16 -9.42 5.51
CA HIS A 64 5.52 -9.57 6.05
C HIS A 64 5.56 -10.13 7.47
N ALA A 65 4.51 -9.89 8.27
CA ALA A 65 4.40 -10.41 9.64
C ALA A 65 4.14 -11.92 9.67
N ASP A 66 3.53 -12.49 8.63
CA ASP A 66 3.19 -13.92 8.55
C ASP A 66 4.03 -14.61 7.44
N PRO A 67 5.05 -15.42 7.80
CA PRO A 67 5.90 -16.09 6.82
C PRO A 67 5.15 -17.13 5.97
N VAL A 68 4.04 -17.67 6.46
CA VAL A 68 3.18 -18.58 5.68
C VAL A 68 2.44 -17.78 4.61
N LEU A 69 1.86 -16.64 4.98
CA LEU A 69 1.20 -15.76 4.03
C LEU A 69 2.17 -15.20 2.99
N LEU A 70 3.36 -14.76 3.43
CA LEU A 70 4.42 -14.31 2.53
C LEU A 70 4.74 -15.38 1.50
N ALA A 71 5.00 -16.61 1.93
CA ALA A 71 5.28 -17.72 1.04
C ALA A 71 4.14 -17.99 0.05
N LEU A 72 2.88 -17.89 0.49
CA LEU A 72 1.70 -18.08 -0.37
C LEU A 72 1.52 -16.98 -1.42
N VAL A 73 1.84 -15.73 -1.08
CA VAL A 73 1.71 -14.57 -1.99
C VAL A 73 2.86 -14.50 -2.98
N THR A 74 4.08 -14.88 -2.56
CA THR A 74 5.27 -14.80 -3.42
C THR A 74 5.51 -16.03 -4.29
N ARG A 75 4.80 -17.14 -4.05
CA ARG A 75 4.97 -18.35 -4.86
C ARG A 75 4.45 -18.14 -6.28
N GLU A 76 5.06 -18.86 -7.22
CA GLU A 76 4.53 -18.93 -8.57
C GLU A 76 3.17 -19.66 -8.57
N PRO A 77 2.14 -19.12 -9.24
CA PRO A 77 0.83 -19.74 -9.27
C PRO A 77 0.83 -21.07 -10.04
N GLU A 78 0.01 -22.00 -9.57
CA GLU A 78 -0.18 -23.29 -10.24
C GLU A 78 -1.23 -23.17 -11.37
N GLY A 79 -0.76 -22.89 -12.58
CA GLY A 79 -1.58 -22.83 -13.79
C GLY A 79 -2.20 -21.46 -14.10
N ASP A 80 -3.08 -21.44 -15.12
CA ASP A 80 -3.60 -20.22 -15.77
C ASP A 80 -4.89 -19.66 -15.14
N PHE A 81 -5.39 -20.25 -14.04
CA PHE A 81 -6.66 -19.91 -13.35
C PHE A 81 -7.92 -19.72 -14.22
N GLY A 82 -7.87 -20.11 -15.50
CA GLY A 82 -8.95 -19.99 -16.46
C GLY A 82 -8.97 -18.65 -17.20
N PRO A 83 -9.78 -18.55 -18.26
CA PRO A 83 -9.85 -17.36 -19.09
C PRO A 83 -10.43 -16.17 -18.31
N VAL A 84 -9.77 -15.02 -18.41
CA VAL A 84 -10.30 -13.75 -17.88
C VAL A 84 -11.56 -13.38 -18.70
N PRO A 85 -12.74 -13.23 -18.08
CA PRO A 85 -13.92 -12.79 -18.80
C PRO A 85 -13.67 -11.41 -19.39
N ILE A 86 -13.80 -11.30 -20.71
CA ILE A 86 -13.77 -10.01 -21.38
C ILE A 86 -15.05 -9.29 -20.94
N ARG A 87 -14.92 -8.05 -20.45
CA ARG A 87 -16.10 -7.21 -20.22
C ARG A 87 -16.82 -7.06 -21.55
N ASP A 88 -18.06 -7.52 -21.63
CA ASP A 88 -18.89 -7.39 -22.83
C ASP A 88 -18.95 -5.91 -23.23
N LEU A 89 -18.31 -5.54 -24.34
CA LEU A 89 -18.26 -4.16 -24.83
C LEU A 89 -19.53 -3.77 -25.62
N ASP A 90 -20.61 -4.57 -25.51
CA ASP A 90 -21.90 -4.28 -26.13
C ASP A 90 -22.65 -3.10 -25.47
N GLU A 91 -22.14 -2.55 -24.35
CA GLU A 91 -22.69 -1.35 -23.69
C GLU A 91 -22.07 -0.03 -24.14
N CYS A 92 -21.05 -0.03 -25.01
CA CYS A 92 -20.40 1.22 -25.44
C CYS A 92 -21.16 1.99 -26.55
N ASP A 93 -22.34 1.49 -26.96
CA ASP A 93 -23.16 2.06 -28.04
C ASP A 93 -24.63 2.34 -27.63
N ARG A 94 -24.89 2.61 -26.34
CA ARG A 94 -26.23 3.00 -25.86
C ARG A 94 -26.23 4.31 -25.06
#